data_AF-A0A2V8Q1V0-F1
#
_entry.id   AF-A0A2V8Q1V0-F1
#
_cell.length_a   1.000
_cell.length_b   1.000
_cell.length_c   1.000
_cell.angle_alpha   90.00
_cell.angle_beta   90.00
_cell.angle_gamma   90.00
#
_symmetry.space_group_name_H-M   'P 1'
#
loop_
_entity.id
_entity.type
_entity.pdbx_description
1 polymer ?
#
loop_
_entity_poly.entity_id
_entity_poly.type
_entity_poly.pdbx_seq_one_letter_code
_entity_poly.pdbx_strand_id
1 'polypeptide(L)'
;CAGGRYGCDGINEYHYNGTLLNEIEGGDRQWRFHPGTRSTGYDDPEQGRPEFFPSVDFCFSGKCYLEVNLPESLSPSATELPDGSEVFMRGLRVMQYDLVDGFLEETTPACTANNAWVGMDTLREVGKLPLSRFQRWAQSWINYEARCDFLINWDRDGEGGIVTLPRHRANVVFPGSFGFAAAFQTVIDRSPGVMWQDVNGGIQILPNPDRGPVHTFNSYNVLKKGITLTPPDPDNLYNYFLFLFRDVEDVDSGSGQLLYRPGKAEVDLATLRDAHGGILNQLTVDLGGGPMTQSEAERIAWYTARNLTMINAERDQTEDPIYPLRFEVKGQMDSFHLAKADYAEIADHYMVGLQTPLCKVTKETTHARRGERTFSMQLTSRDSYRDTDHSAYQAH
;
A
#
# COMPACT_ATOMS: atom_id res chain seq x y z
N CYS A 1 -16.64 -8.15 8.30
CA CYS A 1 -16.04 -9.44 7.92
C CYS A 1 -17.11 -10.53 7.94
N ALA A 2 -17.92 -10.64 6.88
CA ALA A 2 -18.60 -11.91 6.60
C ALA A 2 -17.51 -12.82 6.02
N GLY A 3 -17.36 -14.04 6.53
CA GLY A 3 -16.34 -14.98 6.06
C GLY A 3 -16.37 -15.07 4.54
N GLY A 4 -15.31 -14.57 3.89
CA GLY A 4 -15.13 -14.71 2.46
C GLY A 4 -14.90 -16.17 2.08
N ARG A 5 -14.57 -16.42 0.80
CA ARG A 5 -14.24 -17.76 0.26
C ARG A 5 -13.19 -18.52 1.11
N TYR A 6 -12.36 -17.79 1.86
CA TYR A 6 -11.26 -18.35 2.67
C TYR A 6 -11.43 -18.16 4.19
N GLY A 7 -12.50 -17.49 4.67
CA GLY A 7 -12.69 -17.17 6.10
C GLY A 7 -11.55 -16.32 6.69
N CYS A 8 -11.73 -15.76 7.89
CA CYS A 8 -10.55 -15.38 8.68
C CYS A 8 -9.91 -16.69 9.16
N ASP A 9 -8.63 -16.93 8.83
CA ASP A 9 -7.98 -18.26 8.98
C ASP A 9 -7.69 -18.64 10.45
N GLY A 10 -8.09 -17.79 11.40
CA GLY A 10 -8.06 -18.07 12.83
C GLY A 10 -7.43 -16.97 13.67
N ILE A 11 -7.31 -17.26 14.96
CA ILE A 11 -6.49 -16.50 15.91
C ILE A 11 -5.29 -17.38 16.28
N ASN A 12 -4.09 -16.80 16.21
CA ASN A 12 -2.86 -17.46 16.67
C ASN A 12 -2.69 -17.29 18.18
N GLU A 13 -2.94 -16.09 18.69
CA GLU A 13 -2.80 -15.77 20.11
C GLU A 13 -3.92 -14.84 20.57
N TYR A 14 -4.40 -15.06 21.78
CA TYR A 14 -5.30 -14.17 22.48
C TYR A 14 -4.65 -13.74 23.78
N HIS A 15 -4.56 -12.43 24.00
CA HIS A 15 -4.05 -11.86 25.23
C HIS A 15 -5.16 -11.04 25.90
N TYR A 16 -5.14 -11.03 27.23
CA TYR A 16 -5.99 -10.15 28.01
C TYR A 16 -5.16 -9.45 29.08
N ASN A 17 -5.15 -8.11 29.06
CA ASN A 17 -4.31 -7.28 29.93
C ASN A 17 -2.83 -7.69 29.88
N GLY A 18 -2.32 -7.97 28.67
CA GLY A 18 -0.94 -8.41 28.44
C GLY A 18 -0.63 -9.85 28.86
N THR A 19 -1.62 -10.62 29.34
CA THR A 19 -1.46 -12.04 29.67
C THR A 19 -1.93 -12.90 28.51
N LEU A 20 -1.03 -13.73 27.96
CA LEU A 20 -1.39 -14.74 26.98
C LEU A 20 -2.34 -15.77 27.59
N LEU A 21 -3.49 -15.96 26.96
CA LEU A 21 -4.46 -16.99 27.30
C LEU A 21 -4.43 -18.09 26.24
N ASN A 22 -4.12 -19.31 26.66
CA ASN A 22 -4.17 -20.47 25.77
C ASN A 22 -5.62 -20.84 25.44
N GLU A 23 -5.89 -21.31 24.22
CA GLU A 23 -7.24 -21.74 23.83
C GLU A 23 -7.77 -22.83 24.75
N ILE A 24 -6.89 -23.76 25.16
CA ILE A 24 -7.19 -24.85 26.09
C ILE A 24 -6.19 -24.79 27.24
N GLU A 25 -6.69 -24.76 28.46
CA GLU A 25 -5.89 -24.80 29.69
C GLU A 25 -6.50 -25.81 30.65
N GLY A 26 -5.70 -26.75 31.16
CA GLY A 26 -6.20 -27.81 32.06
C GLY A 26 -7.23 -28.78 31.45
N GLY A 27 -7.41 -28.74 30.12
CA GLY A 27 -8.44 -29.51 29.41
C GLY A 27 -9.72 -28.72 29.13
N ASP A 28 -9.87 -27.53 29.72
CA ASP A 28 -11.01 -26.64 29.52
C ASP A 28 -10.66 -25.54 28.51
N ARG A 29 -11.60 -25.28 27.60
CA ARG A 29 -11.44 -24.21 26.61
C ARG A 29 -11.63 -22.85 27.28
N GLN A 30 -10.71 -21.91 27.07
CA GLN A 30 -10.75 -20.55 27.62
C GLN A 30 -11.26 -19.53 26.60
N TRP A 31 -11.05 -19.77 25.31
CA TRP A 31 -11.61 -18.91 24.27
C TRP A 31 -11.90 -19.71 23.01
N ARG A 32 -12.77 -19.17 22.15
CA ARG A 32 -13.11 -19.76 20.86
C ARG A 32 -13.31 -18.72 19.79
N PHE A 33 -12.56 -18.87 18.71
CA PHE A 33 -12.74 -18.04 17.53
C PHE A 33 -13.84 -18.59 16.61
N HIS A 34 -14.71 -17.70 16.15
CA HIS A 34 -15.76 -17.99 15.18
C HIS A 34 -15.52 -17.17 13.91
N PRO A 35 -15.25 -17.82 12.76
CA PRO A 35 -14.76 -17.14 11.55
C PRO A 35 -15.82 -16.31 10.83
N GLY A 36 -17.09 -16.37 11.25
CA GLY A 36 -18.19 -15.63 10.63
C GLY A 36 -18.70 -16.29 9.36
N THR A 37 -18.64 -17.62 9.27
CA THR A 37 -19.28 -18.40 8.22
C THR A 37 -20.81 -18.26 8.33
N ARG A 38 -21.55 -18.63 7.29
CA ARG A 38 -23.02 -18.69 7.42
C ARG A 38 -23.35 -19.98 8.15
N SER A 39 -23.94 -19.85 9.34
CA SER A 39 -24.39 -21.00 10.13
C SER A 39 -25.39 -21.84 9.33
N THR A 40 -25.23 -23.15 9.42
CA THR A 40 -26.14 -24.16 8.85
C THR A 40 -27.28 -24.53 9.79
N GLY A 41 -27.27 -24.05 11.03
CA GLY A 41 -28.26 -24.33 12.06
C GLY A 41 -27.72 -24.14 13.48
N TYR A 42 -28.56 -24.41 14.49
CA TYR A 42 -28.17 -24.30 15.90
C TYR A 42 -27.03 -25.25 16.30
N ASP A 43 -26.99 -26.43 15.68
CA ASP A 43 -25.99 -27.47 15.96
C ASP A 43 -24.72 -27.31 15.10
N ASP A 44 -24.59 -26.18 14.39
CA ASP A 44 -23.38 -25.87 13.62
C ASP A 44 -22.19 -25.74 14.58
N PRO A 45 -21.18 -26.61 14.48
CA PRO A 45 -20.09 -26.61 15.43
C PRO A 45 -19.23 -25.34 15.30
N GLU A 46 -19.19 -24.67 14.15
CA GLU A 46 -18.32 -23.50 13.92
C GLU A 46 -19.01 -22.17 14.19
N GLN A 47 -20.31 -22.06 13.90
CA GLN A 47 -21.04 -20.78 13.94
C GLN A 47 -22.43 -20.89 14.59
N GLY A 48 -22.76 -22.03 15.20
CA GLY A 48 -24.06 -22.28 15.82
C GLY A 48 -24.23 -21.52 17.13
N ARG A 49 -24.35 -22.25 18.24
CA ARG A 49 -24.51 -21.69 19.58
C ARG A 49 -23.16 -21.37 20.24
N PRO A 50 -23.13 -20.37 21.14
CA PRO A 50 -21.95 -20.11 21.94
C PRO A 50 -21.56 -21.27 22.83
N GLU A 51 -20.25 -21.54 22.90
CA GLU A 51 -19.71 -22.63 23.70
C GLU A 51 -19.77 -22.30 25.20
N PHE A 52 -19.44 -21.07 25.59
CA PHE A 52 -19.42 -20.66 27.00
C PHE A 52 -20.77 -20.17 27.51
N PHE A 53 -21.72 -19.90 26.60
CA PHE A 53 -23.05 -19.41 26.95
C PHE A 53 -24.16 -20.28 26.32
N PRO A 54 -24.17 -21.60 26.59
CA PRO A 54 -25.05 -22.55 25.89
C PRO A 54 -26.54 -22.35 26.21
N SER A 55 -26.85 -21.62 27.28
CA SER A 55 -28.22 -21.27 27.68
C SER A 55 -28.81 -20.12 26.87
N VAL A 56 -28.03 -19.43 26.05
CA VAL A 56 -28.51 -18.30 25.26
C VAL A 56 -28.88 -18.78 23.86
N ASP A 57 -30.18 -18.71 23.53
CA ASP A 57 -30.72 -19.10 22.22
C ASP A 57 -30.44 -18.02 21.15
N PHE A 58 -29.18 -17.77 20.84
CA PHE A 58 -28.78 -16.88 19.76
C PHE A 58 -27.68 -17.53 18.89
N CYS A 59 -27.63 -17.15 17.62
CA CYS A 59 -26.57 -17.53 16.67
C CYS A 59 -26.06 -16.27 15.96
N PHE A 60 -24.74 -16.05 15.92
CA PHE A 60 -24.10 -14.93 15.21
C PHE A 60 -23.75 -15.31 13.77
N SER A 61 -24.73 -15.79 13.01
CA SER A 61 -24.51 -16.20 11.61
C SER A 61 -23.94 -15.07 10.74
N GLY A 62 -22.87 -15.35 9.99
CA GLY A 62 -22.24 -14.38 9.09
C GLY A 62 -21.44 -13.28 9.78
N LYS A 63 -21.21 -13.38 11.10
CA LYS A 63 -20.40 -12.42 11.87
C LYS A 63 -19.18 -13.12 12.46
N CYS A 64 -18.00 -12.58 12.19
CA CYS A 64 -16.77 -13.01 12.85
C CYS A 64 -16.76 -12.50 14.29
N TYR A 65 -16.47 -13.36 15.27
CA TYR A 65 -16.38 -12.98 16.69
C TYR A 65 -15.49 -13.96 17.49
N LEU A 66 -15.09 -13.55 18.69
CA LEU A 66 -14.33 -14.35 19.65
C LEU A 66 -15.17 -14.48 20.92
N GLU A 67 -15.34 -15.71 21.40
CA GLU A 67 -15.88 -15.99 22.72
C GLU A 67 -14.73 -16.18 23.70
N VAL A 68 -14.84 -15.60 24.89
CA VAL A 68 -13.79 -15.67 25.91
C VAL A 68 -14.42 -15.95 27.26
N ASN A 69 -13.92 -16.99 27.92
CA ASN A 69 -14.12 -17.28 29.32
C ASN A 69 -12.85 -16.85 30.07
N LEU A 70 -12.88 -15.66 30.67
CA LEU A 70 -11.72 -15.13 31.40
C LEU A 70 -11.54 -15.89 32.72
N PRO A 71 -10.30 -16.27 33.10
CA PRO A 71 -10.01 -16.74 34.43
C PRO A 71 -10.45 -15.75 35.50
N GLU A 72 -10.80 -16.23 36.70
CA GLU A 72 -11.24 -15.37 37.82
C GLU A 72 -10.20 -14.29 38.15
N SER A 73 -8.91 -14.62 38.06
CA SER A 73 -7.79 -13.68 38.30
C SER A 73 -7.71 -12.52 37.28
N LEU A 74 -8.31 -12.67 36.11
CA LEU A 74 -8.34 -11.68 35.03
C LEU A 74 -9.74 -11.12 34.81
N SER A 75 -10.74 -11.59 35.55
CA SER A 75 -12.11 -11.15 35.37
C SER A 75 -12.25 -9.69 35.82
N PRO A 76 -12.76 -8.79 34.96
CA PRO A 76 -12.96 -7.39 35.33
C PRO A 76 -13.99 -7.29 36.46
N SER A 77 -13.86 -6.25 37.28
CA SER A 77 -14.89 -5.95 38.27
C SER A 77 -16.24 -5.67 37.59
N ALA A 78 -17.35 -5.78 38.32
CA ALA A 78 -18.69 -5.53 37.77
C ALA A 78 -18.90 -4.12 37.16
N THR A 79 -17.99 -3.19 37.45
CA THR A 79 -17.99 -1.79 36.96
C THR A 79 -16.97 -1.52 35.86
N GLU A 80 -16.13 -2.50 35.53
CA GLU A 80 -15.04 -2.37 34.57
C GLU A 80 -15.44 -2.98 33.22
N LEU A 81 -15.05 -2.31 32.14
CA LEU A 81 -15.25 -2.84 30.79
C LEU A 81 -14.12 -3.82 30.47
N PRO A 82 -14.40 -4.96 29.80
CA PRO A 82 -13.37 -5.89 29.36
C PRO A 82 -12.66 -5.37 28.11
N ASP A 83 -11.95 -4.25 28.21
CA ASP A 83 -11.26 -3.59 27.09
C ASP A 83 -9.81 -4.06 26.89
N GLY A 84 -9.30 -4.91 27.78
CA GLY A 84 -7.95 -5.47 27.73
C GLY A 84 -7.68 -6.54 26.67
N SER A 85 -8.65 -6.85 25.80
CA SER A 85 -8.54 -7.92 24.80
C SER A 85 -7.63 -7.55 23.63
N GLU A 86 -6.65 -8.39 23.35
CA GLU A 86 -5.74 -8.30 22.22
C GLU A 86 -5.75 -9.62 21.43
N VAL A 87 -5.89 -9.55 20.11
CA VAL A 87 -5.97 -10.74 19.23
C VAL A 87 -4.92 -10.68 18.13
N PHE A 88 -4.15 -11.75 18.00
CA PHE A 88 -3.19 -11.95 16.92
C PHE A 88 -3.84 -12.83 15.88
N MET A 89 -4.48 -12.18 14.90
CA MET A 89 -5.19 -12.89 13.84
C MET A 89 -4.22 -13.50 12.84
N ARG A 90 -4.54 -14.71 12.37
CA ARG A 90 -3.88 -15.30 11.22
C ARG A 90 -4.34 -14.59 9.95
N GLY A 91 -3.38 -14.31 9.06
CA GLY A 91 -3.66 -13.70 7.76
C GLY A 91 -4.65 -14.54 6.95
N LEU A 92 -5.45 -13.88 6.10
CA LEU A 92 -6.31 -14.57 5.14
C LEU A 92 -5.44 -15.39 4.19
N ARG A 93 -5.82 -16.65 3.94
CA ARG A 93 -5.26 -17.39 2.81
C ARG A 93 -5.76 -16.74 1.53
N VAL A 94 -4.85 -16.48 0.60
CA VAL A 94 -5.16 -15.89 -0.71
C VAL A 94 -4.79 -16.87 -1.80
N MET A 95 -5.49 -16.81 -2.93
CA MET A 95 -5.16 -17.67 -4.07
C MET A 95 -3.77 -17.32 -4.63
N GLN A 96 -2.95 -18.34 -4.86
CA GLN A 96 -1.69 -18.21 -5.59
C GLN A 96 -1.96 -18.38 -7.10
N TYR A 97 -1.15 -17.71 -7.91
CA TYR A 97 -1.20 -17.79 -9.36
C TYR A 97 0.19 -18.04 -9.91
N ASP A 98 0.32 -19.07 -10.73
CA ASP A 98 1.57 -19.38 -11.43
C ASP A 98 1.42 -19.16 -12.93
N LEU A 99 2.54 -18.97 -13.63
CA LEU A 99 2.55 -18.87 -15.09
C LEU A 99 2.71 -20.25 -15.72
N VAL A 100 1.66 -20.73 -16.37
CA VAL A 100 1.64 -21.99 -17.12
C VAL A 100 1.40 -21.66 -18.59
N ASP A 101 2.36 -22.01 -19.46
CA ASP A 101 2.31 -21.71 -20.90
C ASP A 101 2.01 -20.23 -21.24
N GLY A 102 2.47 -19.31 -20.39
CA GLY A 102 2.26 -17.86 -20.56
C GLY A 102 0.94 -17.32 -20.01
N PHE A 103 0.11 -18.16 -19.39
CA PHE A 103 -1.15 -17.78 -18.76
C PHE A 103 -1.06 -17.93 -17.25
N LEU A 104 -1.72 -17.03 -16.53
CA LEU A 104 -1.91 -17.17 -15.09
C LEU A 104 -2.91 -18.31 -14.83
N GLU A 105 -2.54 -19.24 -13.97
CA GLU A 105 -3.41 -20.33 -13.50
C GLU A 105 -3.50 -20.32 -11.98
N GLU A 106 -4.71 -20.55 -11.46
CA GLU A 106 -4.96 -20.67 -10.01
C GLU A 106 -4.32 -21.95 -9.48
N THR A 107 -3.60 -21.85 -8.36
CA THR A 107 -2.98 -23.00 -7.70
C THR A 107 -3.60 -23.25 -6.31
N THR A 108 -2.79 -23.39 -5.27
CA THR A 108 -3.28 -23.67 -3.90
C THR A 108 -3.24 -22.40 -3.07
N PRO A 109 -4.36 -22.02 -2.39
CA PRO A 109 -4.37 -20.87 -1.51
C PRO A 109 -3.36 -21.00 -0.35
N ALA A 110 -2.68 -19.93 0.01
CA ALA A 110 -1.74 -19.91 1.14
C ALA A 110 -1.73 -18.57 1.86
N CYS A 111 -1.23 -18.56 3.10
CA CYS A 111 -0.91 -17.32 3.80
C CYS A 111 0.36 -16.74 3.19
N THR A 112 0.34 -15.46 2.86
CA THR A 112 1.50 -14.77 2.28
C THR A 112 1.53 -13.32 2.72
N ALA A 113 2.74 -12.77 2.82
CA ALA A 113 2.97 -11.34 2.95
C ALA A 113 3.27 -10.68 1.59
N ASN A 114 3.26 -11.42 0.48
CA ASN A 114 3.57 -10.87 -0.85
C ASN A 114 2.40 -10.01 -1.37
N ASN A 115 2.68 -8.74 -1.64
CA ASN A 115 1.67 -7.78 -2.10
C ASN A 115 1.04 -8.14 -3.44
N ALA A 116 1.75 -8.80 -4.34
CA ALA A 116 1.21 -9.19 -5.64
C ALA A 116 0.06 -10.20 -5.49
N TRP A 117 0.22 -11.17 -4.58
CA TRP A 117 -0.78 -12.20 -4.31
C TRP A 117 -2.02 -11.58 -3.65
N VAL A 118 -1.82 -10.79 -2.58
CA VAL A 118 -2.90 -10.10 -1.88
C VAL A 118 -3.64 -9.15 -2.82
N GLY A 119 -2.91 -8.45 -3.69
CA GLY A 119 -3.47 -7.53 -4.67
C GLY A 119 -4.32 -8.25 -5.73
N MET A 120 -3.84 -9.37 -6.27
CA MET A 120 -4.59 -10.16 -7.24
C MET A 120 -5.85 -10.77 -6.60
N ASP A 121 -5.75 -11.30 -5.39
CA ASP A 121 -6.89 -11.82 -4.65
C ASP A 121 -7.93 -10.73 -4.37
N THR A 122 -7.49 -9.53 -3.98
CA THR A 122 -8.38 -8.36 -3.82
C THR A 122 -9.18 -8.07 -5.10
N LEU A 123 -8.54 -8.08 -6.27
CA LEU A 123 -9.21 -7.81 -7.54
C LEU A 123 -10.13 -8.96 -7.99
N ARG A 124 -9.72 -10.21 -7.77
CA ARG A 124 -10.48 -11.41 -8.16
C ARG A 124 -11.67 -11.64 -7.24
N GLU A 125 -11.45 -11.57 -5.93
CA GLU A 125 -12.44 -11.97 -4.94
C GLU A 125 -13.30 -10.81 -4.45
N VAL A 126 -12.73 -9.62 -4.22
CA VAL A 126 -13.51 -8.43 -3.83
C VAL A 126 -14.02 -7.72 -5.07
N GLY A 127 -13.15 -7.52 -6.07
CA GLY A 127 -13.52 -6.86 -7.34
C GLY A 127 -14.35 -7.73 -8.29
N LYS A 128 -14.42 -9.05 -8.07
CA LYS A 128 -15.10 -10.03 -8.95
C LYS A 128 -14.65 -9.93 -10.41
N LEU A 129 -13.39 -9.53 -10.64
CA LEU A 129 -12.83 -9.41 -11.97
C LEU A 129 -12.45 -10.78 -12.52
N PRO A 130 -12.81 -11.13 -13.76
CA PRO A 130 -12.45 -12.43 -14.34
C PRO A 130 -10.94 -12.51 -14.60
N LEU A 131 -10.38 -13.73 -14.53
CA LEU A 131 -8.95 -13.98 -14.73
C LEU A 131 -8.46 -13.48 -16.11
N SER A 132 -9.36 -13.48 -17.11
CA SER A 132 -9.10 -12.95 -18.46
C SER A 132 -8.61 -11.49 -18.49
N ARG A 133 -8.94 -10.67 -17.47
CA ARG A 133 -8.44 -9.29 -17.36
C ARG A 133 -6.95 -9.22 -17.09
N PHE A 134 -6.35 -10.26 -16.52
CA PHE A 134 -4.94 -10.27 -16.13
C PHE A 134 -4.07 -10.98 -17.18
N GLN A 135 -4.66 -11.87 -17.99
CA GLN A 135 -3.92 -12.72 -18.93
C GLN A 135 -3.06 -11.94 -19.93
N ARG A 136 -3.58 -10.83 -20.48
CA ARG A 136 -2.82 -9.98 -21.41
C ARG A 136 -1.50 -9.48 -20.81
N TRP A 137 -1.45 -9.34 -19.49
CA TRP A 137 -0.32 -8.79 -18.74
C TRP A 137 0.16 -9.76 -17.66
N ALA A 138 -0.03 -11.06 -17.87
CA ALA A 138 0.33 -12.12 -16.93
C ALA A 138 1.78 -11.98 -16.42
N GLN A 139 2.73 -11.75 -17.34
CA GLN A 139 4.14 -11.56 -17.00
C GLN A 139 4.38 -10.35 -16.08
N SER A 140 3.58 -9.28 -16.20
CA SER A 140 3.75 -8.10 -15.34
C SER A 140 3.42 -8.39 -13.88
N TRP A 141 2.49 -9.31 -13.62
CA TRP A 141 2.13 -9.78 -12.29
C TRP A 141 3.23 -10.64 -11.67
N ILE A 142 3.78 -11.60 -12.44
CA ILE A 142 4.89 -12.44 -11.99
C ILE A 142 6.14 -11.58 -11.71
N ASN A 143 6.40 -10.55 -12.53
CA ASN A 143 7.49 -9.62 -12.27
C ASN A 143 7.26 -8.78 -11.00
N TYR A 144 6.02 -8.45 -10.68
CA TYR A 144 5.67 -7.75 -9.45
C TYR A 144 5.85 -8.65 -8.23
N GLU A 145 5.35 -9.89 -8.30
CA GLU A 145 5.55 -10.92 -7.29
C GLU A 145 7.02 -11.11 -6.96
N ALA A 146 7.86 -11.34 -7.97
CA ALA A 146 9.30 -11.51 -7.79
C ALA A 146 9.97 -10.27 -7.17
N ARG A 147 9.46 -9.06 -7.47
CA ARG A 147 9.94 -7.81 -6.86
C ARG A 147 9.56 -7.73 -5.38
N CYS A 148 8.36 -8.16 -4.99
CA CYS A 148 7.91 -8.19 -3.60
C CYS A 148 8.67 -9.20 -2.76
N ASP A 149 8.98 -10.38 -3.31
CA ASP A 149 9.75 -11.42 -2.62
C ASP A 149 11.25 -11.15 -2.57
N PHE A 150 11.72 -10.14 -3.30
CA PHE A 150 13.13 -9.75 -3.27
C PHE A 150 13.56 -9.45 -1.83
N LEU A 151 14.65 -10.05 -1.39
CA LEU A 151 15.16 -9.86 -0.04
C LEU A 151 16.12 -8.68 0.02
N ILE A 152 15.95 -7.84 1.04
CA ILE A 152 16.86 -6.74 1.36
C ILE A 152 17.55 -7.02 2.69
N ASN A 153 18.79 -6.56 2.80
CA ASN A 153 19.53 -6.55 4.06
C ASN A 153 19.21 -5.23 4.78
N TRP A 154 18.76 -5.33 6.02
CA TRP A 154 18.37 -4.21 6.86
C TRP A 154 19.21 -4.17 8.13
N ASP A 155 19.82 -3.03 8.41
CA ASP A 155 20.57 -2.79 9.64
C ASP A 155 19.60 -2.24 10.70
N ARG A 156 19.32 -3.07 11.70
CA ARG A 156 18.32 -2.80 12.76
C ARG A 156 18.96 -2.01 13.89
N ASP A 157 19.45 -0.81 13.59
CA ASP A 157 20.02 0.17 14.54
C ASP A 157 21.55 0.10 14.77
N GLY A 158 22.32 -0.46 13.83
CA GLY A 158 23.80 -0.40 13.83
C GLY A 158 24.50 -1.31 14.85
N GLU A 159 23.82 -1.66 15.94
CA GLU A 159 24.29 -2.60 16.97
C GLU A 159 23.54 -3.94 16.96
N GLY A 160 22.32 -3.99 16.39
CA GLY A 160 21.45 -5.17 16.33
C GLY A 160 21.79 -6.18 15.23
N GLY A 161 22.72 -5.84 14.33
CA GLY A 161 23.13 -6.66 13.20
C GLY A 161 22.21 -6.56 11.97
N ILE A 162 22.72 -7.07 10.85
CA ILE A 162 22.01 -7.07 9.57
C ILE A 162 21.02 -8.24 9.54
N VAL A 163 19.74 -7.93 9.36
CA VAL A 163 18.67 -8.91 9.13
C VAL A 163 18.24 -8.90 7.67
N THR A 164 17.93 -10.08 7.12
CA THR A 164 17.41 -10.20 5.76
C THR A 164 15.89 -10.32 5.80
N LEU A 165 15.19 -9.42 5.11
CA LEU A 165 13.73 -9.35 5.10
C LEU A 165 13.18 -9.12 3.69
N PRO A 166 11.94 -9.56 3.39
CA PRO A 166 11.27 -9.21 2.14
C PRO A 166 11.20 -7.69 1.95
N ARG A 167 11.47 -7.23 0.73
CA ARG A 167 11.51 -5.81 0.36
C ARG A 167 10.19 -5.12 0.69
N HIS A 168 9.07 -5.78 0.37
CA HIS A 168 7.71 -5.28 0.59
C HIS A 168 6.86 -6.35 1.27
N ARG A 169 5.90 -5.90 2.11
CA ARG A 169 4.94 -6.79 2.77
C ARG A 169 3.53 -6.21 2.65
N ALA A 170 2.54 -7.09 2.58
CA ALA A 170 1.12 -6.74 2.49
C ALA A 170 0.40 -7.08 3.79
N ASN A 171 0.93 -6.58 4.90
CA ASN A 171 0.27 -6.64 6.20
C ASN A 171 -0.90 -5.64 6.23
N VAL A 172 -1.93 -5.91 5.42
CA VAL A 172 -3.03 -4.97 5.18
C VAL A 172 -4.26 -5.29 6.01
N VAL A 173 -4.75 -4.28 6.74
CA VAL A 173 -6.02 -4.33 7.47
C VAL A 173 -6.99 -3.31 6.89
N PHE A 174 -8.19 -3.78 6.55
CA PHE A 174 -9.28 -2.94 6.05
C PHE A 174 -10.33 -2.74 7.15
N PRO A 175 -10.30 -1.62 7.90
CA PRO A 175 -11.19 -1.40 9.06
C PRO A 175 -12.67 -1.15 8.70
N GLY A 176 -13.08 -1.42 7.46
CA GLY A 176 -14.43 -1.17 6.97
C GLY A 176 -14.63 -1.68 5.54
N SER A 177 -15.75 -1.30 4.93
CA SER A 177 -15.99 -1.59 3.52
C SER A 177 -15.17 -0.64 2.63
N PHE A 178 -14.21 -1.19 1.89
CA PHE A 178 -13.50 -0.46 0.84
C PHE A 178 -14.04 -0.86 -0.53
N GLY A 179 -14.13 0.09 -1.45
CA GLY A 179 -14.27 -0.25 -2.87
C GLY A 179 -13.02 -1.02 -3.32
N PHE A 180 -13.18 -2.04 -4.17
CA PHE A 180 -12.06 -2.91 -4.55
C PHE A 180 -10.88 -2.15 -5.14
N ALA A 181 -11.11 -1.05 -5.88
CA ALA A 181 -10.04 -0.22 -6.43
C ALA A 181 -9.24 0.50 -5.33
N ALA A 182 -9.91 0.98 -4.28
CA ALA A 182 -9.24 1.59 -3.13
C ALA A 182 -8.48 0.54 -2.32
N ALA A 183 -9.09 -0.63 -2.08
CA ALA A 183 -8.44 -1.73 -1.39
C ALA A 183 -7.18 -2.21 -2.14
N PHE A 184 -7.28 -2.37 -3.46
CA PHE A 184 -6.15 -2.73 -4.30
C PHE A 184 -5.07 -1.65 -4.27
N GLN A 185 -5.44 -0.36 -4.35
CA GLN A 185 -4.49 0.73 -4.24
C GLN A 185 -3.74 0.69 -2.89
N THR A 186 -4.43 0.43 -1.77
CA THR A 186 -3.77 0.27 -0.46
C THR A 186 -2.72 -0.84 -0.47
N VAL A 187 -2.95 -1.95 -1.17
CA VAL A 187 -1.96 -3.03 -1.30
C VAL A 187 -0.77 -2.60 -2.17
N ILE A 188 -1.03 -1.87 -3.26
CA ILE A 188 0.01 -1.33 -4.14
C ILE A 188 0.86 -0.26 -3.43
N ASP A 189 0.25 0.56 -2.58
CA ASP A 189 0.94 1.62 -1.83
C ASP A 189 1.98 1.05 -0.85
N ARG A 190 1.85 -0.23 -0.47
CA ARG A 190 2.86 -0.98 0.30
C ARG A 190 4.08 -1.43 -0.53
N SER A 191 4.09 -1.16 -1.84
CA SER A 191 5.20 -1.42 -2.74
C SER A 191 5.65 -0.13 -3.44
N PRO A 192 6.42 0.75 -2.76
CA PRO A 192 6.95 1.97 -3.35
C PRO A 192 7.59 1.76 -4.73
N GLY A 193 7.26 2.64 -5.67
CA GLY A 193 7.74 2.54 -7.05
C GLY A 193 6.92 1.61 -7.95
N VAL A 194 5.95 0.87 -7.41
CA VAL A 194 5.03 0.05 -8.21
C VAL A 194 3.76 0.84 -8.51
N MET A 195 3.33 0.77 -9.76
CA MET A 195 2.09 1.39 -10.23
C MET A 195 1.22 0.34 -10.93
N TRP A 196 -0.04 0.67 -11.22
CA TRP A 196 -0.92 -0.19 -11.99
C TRP A 196 -1.78 0.62 -12.97
N GLN A 197 -2.26 -0.06 -14.00
CA GLN A 197 -3.10 0.50 -15.05
C GLN A 197 -4.29 -0.42 -15.32
N ASP A 198 -5.44 0.18 -15.62
CA ASP A 198 -6.57 -0.49 -16.26
C ASP A 198 -6.67 0.05 -17.70
N VAL A 199 -6.21 -0.76 -18.66
CA VAL A 199 -6.08 -0.37 -20.06
C VAL A 199 -6.64 -1.45 -20.98
N ASN A 200 -7.57 -1.04 -21.85
CA ASN A 200 -8.21 -1.91 -22.85
C ASN A 200 -8.84 -3.18 -22.24
N GLY A 201 -9.45 -3.04 -21.06
CA GLY A 201 -10.07 -4.15 -20.33
C GLY A 201 -9.08 -5.07 -19.63
N GLY A 202 -7.77 -4.82 -19.73
CA GLY A 202 -6.73 -5.56 -19.03
C GLY A 202 -6.11 -4.78 -17.87
N ILE A 203 -5.69 -5.49 -16.81
CA ILE A 203 -5.00 -4.90 -15.67
C ILE A 203 -3.51 -5.22 -15.77
N GLN A 204 -2.71 -4.17 -15.86
CA GLN A 204 -1.27 -4.24 -15.97
C GLN A 204 -0.62 -3.72 -14.69
N ILE A 205 0.40 -4.43 -14.19
CA ILE A 205 1.27 -3.92 -13.15
C ILE A 205 2.52 -3.33 -13.77
N LEU A 206 2.98 -2.25 -13.19
CA LEU A 206 4.18 -1.54 -13.58
C LEU A 206 5.17 -1.64 -12.42
N PRO A 207 5.88 -2.78 -12.31
CA PRO A 207 6.73 -3.04 -11.16
C PRO A 207 8.05 -2.27 -11.19
N ASN A 208 8.38 -1.56 -12.27
CA ASN A 208 9.62 -0.81 -12.38
C ASN A 208 9.34 0.70 -12.37
N PRO A 209 9.91 1.50 -11.46
CA PRO A 209 9.81 2.96 -11.48
C PRO A 209 10.64 3.60 -12.61
N ASP A 210 11.66 2.91 -13.12
CA ASP A 210 12.61 3.45 -14.11
C ASP A 210 12.24 3.00 -15.54
N ARG A 211 10.99 3.27 -15.94
CA ARG A 211 10.53 2.92 -17.29
C ARG A 211 10.95 3.98 -18.28
N GLY A 212 11.38 3.53 -19.47
CA GLY A 212 11.54 4.42 -20.62
C GLY A 212 10.20 5.05 -21.04
N PRO A 213 10.25 6.16 -21.80
CA PRO A 213 9.06 6.78 -22.33
C PRO A 213 8.31 5.83 -23.26
N VAL A 214 7.00 5.81 -23.12
CA VAL A 214 6.07 5.14 -24.05
C VAL A 214 5.78 6.04 -25.25
N HIS A 215 5.92 7.36 -25.09
CA HIS A 215 5.67 8.35 -26.13
C HIS A 215 6.61 9.55 -26.00
N THR A 216 6.87 10.22 -27.11
CA THR A 216 7.58 11.50 -27.14
C THR A 216 6.68 12.55 -27.77
N PHE A 217 6.26 13.51 -26.97
CA PHE A 217 5.55 14.70 -27.44
C PHE A 217 6.54 15.65 -28.13
N ASN A 218 6.16 16.21 -29.27
CA ASN A 218 6.94 17.15 -30.06
C ASN A 218 6.01 18.16 -30.74
N SER A 219 6.58 19.08 -31.50
CA SER A 219 5.84 20.15 -32.19
C SER A 219 4.82 19.67 -33.24
N TYR A 220 4.89 18.40 -33.66
CA TYR A 220 3.98 17.83 -34.66
C TYR A 220 2.77 17.11 -34.05
N ASN A 221 2.92 16.54 -32.85
CA ASN A 221 1.87 15.74 -32.20
C ASN A 221 1.21 16.41 -30.98
N VAL A 222 1.70 17.57 -30.58
CA VAL A 222 1.05 18.46 -29.63
C VAL A 222 0.16 19.44 -30.39
N LEU A 223 -1.04 19.69 -29.87
CA LEU A 223 -1.91 20.72 -30.44
C LEU A 223 -1.28 22.12 -30.27
N LYS A 224 -1.59 23.07 -31.16
CA LYS A 224 -1.07 24.44 -31.04
C LYS A 224 -1.47 25.04 -29.69
N LYS A 225 -0.50 25.53 -28.90
CA LYS A 225 -0.68 25.97 -27.49
C LYS A 225 -1.23 24.84 -26.58
N GLY A 226 -0.91 23.60 -26.92
CA GLY A 226 -1.40 22.40 -26.24
C GLY A 226 -0.70 22.11 -24.92
N ILE A 227 0.40 22.82 -24.61
CA ILE A 227 1.09 22.71 -23.32
C ILE A 227 0.71 23.91 -22.46
N THR A 228 0.13 23.64 -21.30
CA THR A 228 -0.19 24.66 -20.29
C THR A 228 0.62 24.37 -19.05
N LEU A 229 1.65 25.19 -18.81
CA LEU A 229 2.46 25.15 -17.60
C LEU A 229 1.76 25.97 -16.52
N THR A 230 1.40 25.32 -15.42
CA THR A 230 0.91 26.01 -14.24
C THR A 230 1.94 25.78 -13.13
N PRO A 231 2.81 26.76 -12.83
CA PRO A 231 3.66 26.65 -11.65
C PRO A 231 2.74 26.47 -10.43
N PRO A 232 2.97 25.45 -9.58
CA PRO A 232 2.34 25.46 -8.28
C PRO A 232 2.84 26.70 -7.54
N ASP A 233 1.92 27.34 -6.84
CA ASP A 233 2.29 28.38 -5.88
C ASP A 233 3.21 27.75 -4.83
N PRO A 234 4.47 28.22 -4.71
CA PRO A 234 5.45 27.66 -3.81
C PRO A 234 4.90 27.53 -2.39
N ASP A 235 4.12 28.50 -1.91
CA ASP A 235 3.65 28.54 -0.52
C ASP A 235 2.71 27.37 -0.19
N ASN A 236 2.18 26.68 -1.21
CA ASN A 236 1.37 25.47 -1.08
C ASN A 236 2.18 24.17 -1.06
N LEU A 237 3.52 24.22 -1.17
CA LEU A 237 4.38 23.05 -1.12
C LEU A 237 4.74 22.70 0.32
N TYR A 238 4.47 21.45 0.71
CA TYR A 238 4.89 20.93 2.00
C TYR A 238 6.41 20.66 2.00
N ASN A 239 7.09 21.11 3.04
CA ASN A 239 8.54 20.95 3.22
C ASN A 239 8.89 20.08 4.42
N TYR A 240 7.89 19.57 5.13
CA TYR A 240 8.05 18.62 6.22
C TYR A 240 6.87 17.64 6.23
N PHE A 241 7.15 16.36 6.38
CA PHE A 241 6.13 15.31 6.39
C PHE A 241 6.25 14.47 7.65
N LEU A 242 5.09 14.21 8.26
CA LEU A 242 4.96 13.32 9.39
C LEU A 242 4.06 12.14 8.98
N PHE A 243 4.64 10.96 8.84
CA PHE A 243 3.93 9.74 8.48
C PHE A 243 3.64 8.92 9.73
N LEU A 244 2.38 8.62 10.00
CA LEU A 244 1.95 7.82 11.14
C LEU A 244 1.69 6.38 10.70
N PHE A 245 2.17 5.41 11.47
CA PHE A 245 1.97 3.98 11.19
C PHE A 245 1.83 3.16 12.48
N ARG A 246 1.56 1.85 12.34
CA ARG A 246 1.54 0.90 13.44
C ARG A 246 2.75 0.00 13.34
N ASP A 247 3.70 0.18 14.24
CA ASP A 247 4.97 -0.55 14.19
C ASP A 247 4.84 -1.95 14.76
N VAL A 248 5.21 -2.96 13.98
CA VAL A 248 5.24 -4.38 14.37
C VAL A 248 6.52 -4.81 15.07
N GLU A 249 7.50 -3.93 15.19
CA GLU A 249 8.79 -4.24 15.81
C GLU A 249 8.99 -3.58 17.19
N ASP A 250 8.14 -2.63 17.57
CA ASP A 250 8.18 -1.93 18.86
C ASP A 250 7.71 -2.83 20.01
N VAL A 251 8.61 -3.72 20.46
CA VAL A 251 8.43 -4.58 21.65
C VAL A 251 9.09 -3.88 22.81
N ASP A 252 8.34 -3.62 23.87
CA ASP A 252 8.95 -3.20 25.13
C ASP A 252 9.61 -4.42 25.79
N SER A 253 10.94 -4.44 25.83
CA SER A 253 11.76 -5.57 26.30
C SER A 253 11.50 -5.98 27.76
N GLY A 254 10.78 -5.16 28.53
CA GLY A 254 10.44 -5.43 29.94
C GLY A 254 9.02 -5.93 30.22
N SER A 255 8.08 -5.89 29.26
CA SER A 255 6.66 -6.13 29.56
C SER A 255 6.04 -7.36 28.88
N GLY A 256 6.72 -7.96 27.90
CA GLY A 256 6.13 -9.04 27.09
C GLY A 256 4.94 -8.59 26.23
N GLN A 257 4.53 -7.30 26.29
CA GLN A 257 3.52 -6.74 25.40
C GLN A 257 4.13 -6.53 24.02
N LEU A 258 3.52 -7.16 23.03
CA LEU A 258 3.90 -7.03 21.64
C LEU A 258 3.09 -5.92 20.93
N LEU A 259 3.81 -4.92 20.41
CA LEU A 259 3.95 -4.67 18.97
C LEU A 259 2.90 -3.90 18.15
N TYR A 260 2.12 -2.97 18.72
CA TYR A 260 1.25 -2.09 17.89
C TYR A 260 1.20 -0.63 18.35
N ARG A 261 2.35 -0.07 18.77
CA ARG A 261 2.40 1.35 19.12
C ARG A 261 2.30 2.23 17.85
N PRO A 262 1.67 3.42 17.96
CA PRO A 262 1.76 4.43 16.91
C PRO A 262 3.24 4.81 16.70
N GLY A 263 3.79 4.41 15.56
CA GLY A 263 5.09 4.85 15.08
C GLY A 263 4.96 6.11 14.24
N LYS A 264 6.09 6.81 14.05
CA LYS A 264 6.18 7.91 13.10
C LYS A 264 7.45 7.83 12.27
N ALA A 265 7.33 8.16 10.99
CA ALA A 265 8.45 8.41 10.10
C ALA A 265 8.41 9.88 9.67
N GLU A 266 9.54 10.56 9.72
CA GLU A 266 9.66 11.99 9.42
C GLU A 266 10.49 12.20 8.16
N VAL A 267 10.05 13.12 7.31
CA VAL A 267 10.81 13.53 6.13
C VAL A 267 10.91 15.05 6.11
N ASP A 268 12.09 15.59 6.42
CA ASP A 268 12.41 17.02 6.35
C ASP A 268 13.10 17.37 5.03
N LEU A 269 12.62 18.43 4.37
CA LEU A 269 13.15 18.94 3.10
C LEU A 269 13.78 20.31 3.32
N ALA A 270 14.95 20.32 3.96
CA ALA A 270 15.65 21.55 4.35
C ALA A 270 15.83 22.55 3.20
N THR A 271 16.21 22.09 2.01
CA THR A 271 16.38 22.97 0.84
C THR A 271 15.08 23.68 0.44
N LEU A 272 13.94 22.98 0.51
CA LEU A 272 12.64 23.58 0.23
C LEU A 272 12.28 24.55 1.35
N ARG A 273 12.48 24.18 2.62
CA ARG A 273 12.26 25.07 3.77
C ARG A 273 13.07 26.36 3.66
N ASP A 274 14.34 26.28 3.29
CA ASP A 274 15.22 27.44 3.14
C ASP A 274 14.76 28.36 2.00
N ALA A 275 14.30 27.79 0.87
CA ALA A 275 13.69 28.56 -0.23
C ALA A 275 12.41 29.31 0.21
N HIS A 276 11.69 28.77 1.19
CA HIS A 276 10.51 29.37 1.82
C HIS A 276 10.84 30.32 2.99
N GLY A 277 12.10 30.73 3.14
CA GLY A 277 12.52 31.61 4.23
C GLY A 277 12.45 30.97 5.61
N GLY A 278 12.58 29.65 5.70
CA GLY A 278 12.56 28.91 6.96
C GLY A 278 11.16 28.53 7.47
N ILE A 279 10.09 28.91 6.74
CA ILE A 279 8.71 28.65 7.18
C ILE A 279 8.41 27.15 7.08
N LEU A 280 8.00 26.54 8.20
CA LEU A 280 7.58 25.15 8.24
C LEU A 280 6.18 25.00 7.64
N ASN A 281 6.06 24.20 6.58
CA ASN A 281 4.79 23.78 6.00
C ASN A 281 4.65 22.26 6.07
N GLN A 282 3.88 21.78 7.04
CA GLN A 282 3.79 20.37 7.41
C GLN A 282 2.58 19.66 6.80
N LEU A 283 2.78 18.43 6.32
CA LEU A 283 1.72 17.47 6.04
C LEU A 283 1.83 16.24 6.94
N THR A 284 0.74 15.92 7.64
CA THR A 284 0.62 14.65 8.36
C THR A 284 -0.15 13.65 7.51
N VAL A 285 0.43 12.46 7.33
CA VAL A 285 -0.15 11.38 6.51
C VAL A 285 -0.27 10.14 7.38
N ASP A 286 -1.48 9.61 7.51
CA ASP A 286 -1.66 8.26 8.05
C ASP A 286 -1.35 7.27 6.91
N LEU A 287 -0.31 6.45 7.08
CA LEU A 287 0.05 5.44 6.08
C LEU A 287 -1.04 4.36 5.94
N GLY A 288 -1.95 4.28 6.90
CA GLY A 288 -3.16 3.46 6.82
C GLY A 288 -2.86 1.99 6.54
N GLY A 289 -3.92 1.21 6.36
CA GLY A 289 -3.77 -0.14 5.83
C GLY A 289 -3.02 -1.11 6.72
N GLY A 290 -3.02 -0.96 8.04
CA GLY A 290 -2.54 -2.01 8.96
C GLY A 290 -1.05 -1.96 9.33
N PRO A 291 -0.60 -2.94 10.12
CA PRO A 291 0.71 -2.94 10.75
C PRO A 291 1.88 -3.08 9.75
N MET A 292 3.03 -2.46 10.05
CA MET A 292 4.23 -2.54 9.21
C MET A 292 5.50 -2.36 10.05
N THR A 293 6.66 -2.74 9.50
CA THR A 293 7.95 -2.43 10.14
C THR A 293 8.27 -0.95 9.95
N GLN A 294 9.03 -0.35 10.87
CA GLN A 294 9.54 1.01 10.68
C GLN A 294 10.26 1.19 9.33
N SER A 295 11.05 0.19 8.93
CA SER A 295 11.77 0.22 7.66
C SER A 295 10.85 0.28 6.43
N GLU A 296 9.71 -0.42 6.46
CA GLU A 296 8.70 -0.35 5.40
C GLU A 296 8.04 1.04 5.39
N ALA A 297 7.69 1.56 6.57
CA ALA A 297 7.09 2.88 6.72
C ALA A 297 7.98 3.99 6.17
N GLU A 298 9.28 3.98 6.49
CA GLU A 298 10.26 4.95 6.01
C GLU A 298 10.40 4.92 4.47
N ARG A 299 10.42 3.71 3.88
CA ARG A 299 10.45 3.56 2.41
C ARG A 299 9.22 4.15 1.75
N ILE A 300 8.03 3.87 2.29
CA ILE A 300 6.76 4.40 1.77
C ILE A 300 6.70 5.92 1.97
N ALA A 301 7.07 6.41 3.15
CA ALA A 301 7.13 7.83 3.50
C ALA A 301 8.00 8.61 2.53
N TRP A 302 9.24 8.15 2.30
CA TRP A 302 10.18 8.83 1.42
C TRP A 302 9.68 8.88 -0.03
N TYR A 303 9.18 7.75 -0.55
CA TYR A 303 8.63 7.71 -1.91
C TYR A 303 7.39 8.60 -2.06
N THR A 304 6.54 8.65 -1.02
CA THR A 304 5.33 9.49 -1.00
C THR A 304 5.68 10.97 -0.95
N ALA A 305 6.51 11.40 0.01
CA ALA A 305 6.97 12.78 0.13
C ALA A 305 7.63 13.23 -1.17
N ARG A 306 8.52 12.42 -1.75
CA ARG A 306 9.17 12.71 -3.03
C ARG A 306 8.20 12.84 -4.20
N ASN A 307 7.17 11.99 -4.30
CA ASN A 307 6.16 12.13 -5.36
C ASN A 307 5.31 13.40 -5.19
N LEU A 308 5.15 13.89 -3.96
CA LEU A 308 4.41 15.11 -3.66
C LEU A 308 5.25 16.37 -3.91
N THR A 309 6.56 16.33 -3.66
CA THR A 309 7.45 17.52 -3.72
C THR A 309 8.42 17.56 -4.91
N MET A 310 8.66 16.42 -5.57
CA MET A 310 9.55 16.24 -6.72
C MET A 310 11.01 16.68 -6.53
N ILE A 311 11.68 16.10 -5.54
CA ILE A 311 13.04 16.46 -5.08
C ILE A 311 14.19 16.34 -6.12
N ASN A 312 13.99 15.80 -7.34
CA ASN A 312 15.09 15.70 -8.33
C ASN A 312 14.74 16.27 -9.73
N ALA A 313 14.38 17.54 -9.83
CA ALA A 313 14.97 18.32 -10.94
C ALA A 313 16.47 18.45 -10.59
N GLU A 314 17.35 18.26 -11.58
CA GLU A 314 18.77 18.00 -11.39
C GLU A 314 19.46 18.86 -10.31
N ARG A 315 20.39 18.21 -9.61
CA ARG A 315 21.35 18.77 -8.68
C ARG A 315 22.40 19.60 -9.43
N ASP A 316 21.99 20.45 -10.36
CA ASP A 316 22.84 21.50 -10.87
C ASP A 316 22.69 22.69 -9.93
N GLN A 317 23.69 22.88 -9.06
CA GLN A 317 23.71 23.87 -7.98
C GLN A 317 23.79 25.33 -8.49
N THR A 318 23.41 25.58 -9.74
CA THR A 318 23.68 26.82 -10.45
C THR A 318 22.43 27.51 -11.02
N GLU A 319 21.27 26.84 -11.03
CA GLU A 319 20.03 27.43 -11.56
C GLU A 319 18.84 27.23 -10.62
N ASP A 320 17.97 28.24 -10.57
CA ASP A 320 16.75 28.24 -9.75
C ASP A 320 15.87 27.02 -10.10
N PRO A 321 15.26 26.35 -9.10
CA PRO A 321 14.38 25.21 -9.34
C PRO A 321 13.23 25.57 -10.28
N ILE A 322 13.13 24.87 -11.42
CA ILE A 322 12.08 25.11 -12.42
C ILE A 322 10.79 24.42 -11.97
N TYR A 323 9.85 25.21 -11.46
CA TYR A 323 8.51 24.78 -11.06
C TYR A 323 7.51 24.96 -12.21
N PRO A 324 7.28 23.93 -13.03
CA PRO A 324 5.92 23.42 -13.01
C PRO A 324 5.93 21.91 -12.72
N LEU A 325 5.60 21.58 -11.47
CA LEU A 325 5.51 20.20 -10.97
C LEU A 325 4.46 19.38 -11.75
N ARG A 326 3.41 20.05 -12.21
CA ARG A 326 2.34 19.46 -12.99
C ARG A 326 1.93 20.41 -14.10
N PHE A 327 1.63 19.86 -15.26
CA PHE A 327 1.21 20.63 -16.42
C PHE A 327 0.28 19.81 -17.29
N GLU A 328 -0.47 20.48 -18.16
CA GLU A 328 -1.35 19.79 -19.10
C GLU A 328 -0.73 19.76 -20.49
N VAL A 329 -0.82 18.60 -21.14
CA VAL A 329 -0.45 18.39 -22.54
C VAL A 329 -1.69 17.93 -23.30
N LYS A 330 -2.02 18.65 -24.38
CA LYS A 330 -3.10 18.28 -25.29
C LYS A 330 -2.51 17.61 -26.52
N GLY A 331 -2.61 16.28 -26.56
CA GLY A 331 -2.04 15.44 -27.59
C GLY A 331 -3.02 15.12 -28.72
N GLN A 332 -2.47 14.74 -29.87
CA GLN A 332 -3.20 14.24 -31.03
C GLN A 332 -3.37 12.71 -30.98
N MET A 333 -3.98 12.13 -32.02
CA MET A 333 -4.36 10.71 -32.09
C MET A 333 -3.21 9.73 -31.84
N ASP A 334 -1.98 10.08 -32.20
CA ASP A 334 -0.80 9.24 -31.98
C ASP A 334 -0.46 9.09 -30.49
N SER A 335 -0.79 10.06 -29.65
CA SER A 335 -0.61 10.00 -28.19
C SER A 335 -1.71 9.23 -27.44
N PHE A 336 -2.76 8.77 -28.12
CA PHE A 336 -3.95 8.20 -27.47
C PHE A 336 -3.71 6.84 -26.83
N HIS A 337 -2.56 6.21 -27.06
CA HIS A 337 -2.18 4.98 -26.38
C HIS A 337 -1.63 5.23 -24.97
N LEU A 338 -1.27 6.48 -24.61
CA LEU A 338 -0.83 6.82 -23.25
C LEU A 338 -1.95 6.62 -22.24
N ALA A 339 -1.59 6.08 -21.07
CA ALA A 339 -2.45 5.90 -19.93
C ALA A 339 -1.82 6.44 -18.64
N LYS A 340 -2.62 6.56 -17.58
CA LYS A 340 -2.11 6.88 -16.23
C LYS A 340 -0.86 6.07 -15.89
N ALA A 341 0.13 6.68 -15.27
CA ALA A 341 1.44 6.12 -14.92
C ALA A 341 2.39 5.84 -16.09
N ASP A 342 2.00 6.08 -17.35
CA ASP A 342 2.94 6.09 -18.47
C ASP A 342 3.93 7.24 -18.39
N TYR A 343 5.14 6.95 -18.83
CA TYR A 343 6.20 7.94 -18.96
C TYR A 343 6.17 8.44 -20.39
N ALA A 344 6.33 9.74 -20.58
CA ALA A 344 6.46 10.36 -21.88
C ALA A 344 7.51 11.47 -21.83
N GLU A 345 8.23 11.64 -22.92
CA GLU A 345 9.18 12.75 -23.08
C GLU A 345 8.48 13.94 -23.72
N ILE A 346 8.90 15.16 -23.33
CA ILE A 346 8.56 16.38 -24.06
C ILE A 346 9.79 16.82 -24.85
N ALA A 347 9.82 16.52 -26.13
CA ALA A 347 10.79 17.04 -27.08
C ALA A 347 10.37 18.42 -27.61
N ASP A 348 11.34 19.17 -28.13
CA ASP A 348 11.24 20.57 -28.62
C ASP A 348 11.11 21.65 -27.52
N HIS A 349 11.23 22.92 -27.93
CA HIS A 349 11.32 24.15 -27.11
C HIS A 349 10.09 24.49 -26.23
N TYR A 350 9.27 23.53 -25.84
CA TYR A 350 8.08 23.76 -25.00
C TYR A 350 8.40 23.89 -23.51
N MET A 351 9.54 23.36 -23.07
CA MET A 351 10.04 23.47 -21.70
C MET A 351 11.34 24.25 -21.72
N VAL A 352 11.27 25.56 -21.45
CA VAL A 352 12.47 26.40 -21.33
C VAL A 352 13.30 25.89 -20.14
N GLY A 353 14.59 25.60 -20.37
CA GLY A 353 15.52 25.19 -19.32
C GLY A 353 15.62 23.68 -19.03
N LEU A 354 14.79 22.83 -19.65
CA LEU A 354 14.89 21.37 -19.47
C LEU A 354 15.05 20.66 -20.82
N GLN A 355 16.19 20.02 -21.04
CA GLN A 355 16.43 19.23 -22.24
C GLN A 355 15.68 17.90 -22.12
N THR A 356 14.60 17.73 -22.89
CA THR A 356 13.81 16.48 -23.01
C THR A 356 13.38 15.87 -21.68
N PRO A 357 12.57 16.56 -20.87
CA PRO A 357 12.17 16.04 -19.57
C PRO A 357 11.28 14.79 -19.71
N LEU A 358 11.58 13.79 -18.89
CA LEU A 358 10.74 12.60 -18.73
C LEU A 358 9.61 12.93 -17.76
N CYS A 359 8.37 12.68 -18.19
CA CYS A 359 7.17 13.09 -17.49
C CYS A 359 6.22 11.90 -17.31
N LYS A 360 5.62 11.76 -16.12
CA LYS A 360 4.62 10.74 -15.81
C LYS A 360 3.22 11.28 -16.07
N VAL A 361 2.40 10.53 -16.78
CA VAL A 361 0.97 10.80 -16.93
C VAL A 361 0.30 10.52 -15.57
N THR A 362 -0.33 11.53 -14.98
CA THR A 362 -1.08 11.38 -13.72
C THR A 362 -2.57 11.19 -13.95
N LYS A 363 -3.07 11.74 -15.06
CA LYS A 363 -4.47 11.68 -15.47
C LYS A 363 -4.59 11.91 -16.97
N GLU A 364 -5.57 11.24 -17.56
CA GLU A 364 -6.03 11.42 -18.93
C GLU A 364 -7.48 11.92 -18.95
N THR A 365 -7.84 12.72 -19.96
CA THR A 365 -9.22 13.12 -20.21
C THR A 365 -9.48 13.13 -21.71
N THR A 366 -10.36 12.26 -22.18
CA THR A 366 -10.73 12.15 -23.60
C THR A 366 -11.87 13.11 -23.91
N HIS A 367 -11.67 14.01 -24.88
CA HIS A 367 -12.68 14.96 -25.32
C HIS A 367 -13.37 14.48 -26.59
N ALA A 368 -14.49 13.78 -26.44
CA ALA A 368 -15.22 13.07 -27.51
C ALA A 368 -15.59 13.92 -28.75
N ARG A 369 -15.69 15.24 -28.63
CA ARG A 369 -16.11 16.13 -29.73
C ARG A 369 -14.99 16.63 -30.63
N ARG A 370 -13.72 16.43 -30.28
CA ARG A 370 -12.58 17.05 -31.00
C ARG A 370 -11.50 16.08 -31.46
N GLY A 371 -11.59 14.80 -31.09
CA GLY A 371 -10.48 13.87 -31.34
C GLY A 371 -9.21 14.31 -30.61
N GLU A 372 -9.37 14.88 -29.41
CA GLU A 372 -8.29 15.39 -28.56
C GLU A 372 -8.28 14.63 -27.23
N ARG A 373 -7.08 14.42 -26.67
CA ARG A 373 -6.90 13.87 -25.32
C ARG A 373 -5.98 14.80 -24.54
N THR A 374 -6.43 15.19 -23.35
CA THR A 374 -5.65 16.01 -22.43
C THR A 374 -4.99 15.11 -21.40
N PHE A 375 -3.71 15.29 -21.19
CA PHE A 375 -2.91 14.55 -20.23
C PHE A 375 -2.39 15.51 -19.16
N SER A 376 -2.72 15.24 -17.90
CA SER A 376 -2.06 15.88 -16.76
C SER A 376 -0.73 15.18 -16.55
N MET A 377 0.36 15.87 -16.86
CA MET A 377 1.72 15.38 -16.75
C MET A 377 2.35 15.87 -15.46
N GLN A 378 3.25 15.06 -14.92
CA GLN A 378 4.10 15.40 -13.78
C GLN A 378 5.55 15.14 -14.19
N LEU A 379 6.46 16.09 -13.98
CA LEU A 379 7.88 15.83 -14.22
C LEU A 379 8.36 14.69 -13.32
N THR A 380 9.09 13.75 -13.90
CA THR A 380 9.66 12.65 -13.13
C THR A 380 11.03 13.06 -12.63
N SER A 381 11.32 12.70 -11.40
CA SER A 381 12.69 12.64 -10.94
C SER A 381 13.35 11.43 -11.60
N ARG A 382 14.11 11.63 -12.67
CA ARG A 382 14.55 10.61 -13.64
C ARG A 382 15.15 9.32 -13.05
N ASP A 383 15.69 9.35 -11.83
CA ASP A 383 16.13 8.17 -11.08
C ASP A 383 15.53 8.19 -9.67
N SER A 384 14.49 7.38 -9.39
CA SER A 384 13.76 7.45 -8.10
C SER A 384 13.79 6.15 -7.33
N TYR A 385 14.61 6.14 -6.28
CA TYR A 385 14.85 5.05 -5.34
C TYR A 385 15.85 4.02 -5.89
N ARG A 386 17.14 4.24 -5.60
CA ARG A 386 18.09 3.14 -5.56
C ARG A 386 17.98 2.53 -4.17
N ASP A 387 17.80 1.22 -4.09
CA ASP A 387 17.77 0.50 -2.80
C ASP A 387 19.03 0.71 -1.96
N THR A 388 20.08 1.31 -2.53
CA THR A 388 21.34 1.67 -1.87
C THR A 388 21.33 3.03 -1.19
N ASP A 389 20.30 3.88 -1.41
CA ASP A 389 20.24 5.24 -0.84
C ASP A 389 19.82 5.24 0.65
N HIS A 390 19.80 4.07 1.29
CA HIS A 390 19.45 3.84 2.71
C HIS A 390 20.60 4.06 3.70
N SER A 391 21.64 4.80 3.34
CA SER A 391 22.53 5.32 4.39
C SER A 391 21.68 6.19 5.31
N ALA A 392 21.47 5.73 6.55
CA ALA A 392 20.69 6.39 7.58
C ALA A 392 20.88 7.90 7.48
N TYR A 393 19.82 8.62 7.10
CA TYR A 393 19.83 10.07 7.17
C TYR A 393 19.92 10.36 8.66
N GLN A 394 21.14 10.69 9.12
CA GLN A 394 21.43 10.91 10.51
C GLN A 394 20.41 11.91 11.06
N ALA A 395 19.75 11.53 12.15
CA ALA A 395 18.98 12.47 12.96
C ALA A 395 19.91 13.64 13.31
N HIS A 396 19.58 14.82 12.81
CA HIS A 396 20.21 16.07 13.24
C HIS A 396 19.37 16.72 14.32
#